data_AF-A0A0F8BM71-F1
#
_entry.id   AF-A0A0F8BM71-F1
#
_cell.length_a   1.000
_cell.length_b   1.000
_cell.length_c   1.000
_cell.angle_alpha   90.00
_cell.angle_beta   90.00
_cell.angle_gamma   90.00
#
_symmetry.space_group_name_H-M   'P 1'
#
loop_
_entity.id
_entity.type
_entity.pdbx_description
1 polymer ?
#
loop_
_entity_poly.entity_id
_entity_poly.type
_entity_poly.pdbx_seq_one_letter_code
_entity_poly.pdbx_strand_id
1 'polypeptide(L)'
;MSLLLQFLSTILDYVHKQDGPSLGAWLKVEPTASEQYFKLAQELRSQFRDAAAVESTVAKCFPDEDPVEVLTGAASCSTCGVAFANPTYGGMLLETCMSLSEALSRLTLALNKRPDLMARQKGGGGGEEERKTIAEVCAEILQKIFTTCLTDRSSARNARPEGKKVGVYMFANLTLKLLFACRRKQLAQQIFTNIETNSPPLSLYPAAQRVTFLFYLGRFWLSNNSYSRASLALDEAYRQTPRVCVSQRALILSYLVPCNILIGRLPSPALLQRPEMQEIAPLYGGLSAALKLLPHEGVVNGSQEITTEGIELIVSSLIDMELMHGYISHSLRKFALFRGKNMPIATAGWPTVAPAIRDRKYDEDFEMTAVPGWVRS
;
A
#
# COMPACT_ATOMS: atom_id res chain seq x y z
N MET A 1 1.75 8.44 -38.76
CA MET A 1 2.22 8.57 -37.36
C MET A 1 1.06 8.22 -36.45
N SER A 2 1.31 7.64 -35.26
CA SER A 2 0.21 7.30 -34.33
C SER A 2 -0.45 8.58 -33.83
N LEU A 3 -1.78 8.61 -33.69
CA LEU A 3 -2.48 9.79 -33.17
C LEU A 3 -2.02 10.11 -31.75
N LEU A 4 -1.61 9.09 -30.98
CA LEU A 4 -1.02 9.29 -29.65
C LEU A 4 0.34 10.00 -29.72
N LEU A 5 1.21 9.60 -30.66
CA LEU A 5 2.50 10.26 -30.88
C LEU A 5 2.31 11.72 -31.27
N GLN A 6 1.38 11.98 -32.19
CA GLN A 6 1.05 13.33 -32.62
C GLN A 6 0.42 14.15 -31.49
N PHE A 7 -0.46 13.54 -30.68
CA PHE A 7 -1.10 14.16 -29.53
C PHE A 7 -0.05 14.55 -28.46
N LEU A 8 0.82 13.62 -28.09
CA LEU A 8 1.88 13.83 -27.12
C LEU A 8 2.92 14.82 -27.63
N SER A 9 3.33 14.74 -28.90
CA SER A 9 4.28 15.68 -29.49
C SER A 9 3.72 17.10 -29.56
N THR A 10 2.42 17.26 -29.83
CA THR A 10 1.77 18.58 -29.89
C THR A 10 1.67 19.21 -28.49
N ILE A 11 1.33 18.42 -27.48
CA ILE A 11 1.36 18.86 -26.07
C ILE A 11 2.78 19.27 -25.68
N LEU A 12 3.77 18.45 -26.03
CA LEU A 12 5.18 18.71 -25.77
C LEU A 12 5.63 20.03 -26.42
N ASP A 13 5.22 20.27 -27.66
CA ASP A 13 5.53 21.50 -28.40
C ASP A 13 4.99 22.76 -27.70
N TYR A 14 3.76 22.72 -27.16
CA TYR A 14 3.21 23.82 -26.37
C TYR A 14 3.93 24.01 -25.03
N VAL A 15 4.38 22.91 -24.42
CA VAL A 15 5.13 22.93 -23.16
C VAL A 15 6.52 23.53 -23.35
N HIS A 16 7.26 23.13 -24.40
CA HIS A 16 8.55 23.73 -24.75
C HIS A 16 8.42 25.23 -25.05
N LYS A 17 7.31 25.64 -25.66
CA LYS A 17 7.02 27.05 -25.97
C LYS A 17 6.49 27.85 -24.77
N GLN A 18 6.27 27.20 -23.62
CA GLN A 18 5.63 27.78 -22.43
C GLN A 18 4.27 28.46 -22.73
N ASP A 19 3.57 27.98 -23.75
CA ASP A 19 2.34 28.58 -24.26
C ASP A 19 1.11 27.97 -23.56
N GLY A 20 0.98 28.29 -22.27
CA GLY A 20 -0.12 27.85 -21.41
C GLY A 20 -1.52 28.20 -21.93
N PRO A 21 -1.77 29.40 -22.49
CA PRO A 21 -3.07 29.76 -23.06
C PRO A 21 -3.47 28.88 -24.24
N SER A 22 -2.57 28.63 -25.20
CA SER A 22 -2.84 27.79 -26.37
C SER A 22 -2.97 26.32 -25.98
N LEU A 23 -2.15 25.84 -25.03
CA LEU A 23 -2.30 24.51 -24.46
C LEU A 23 -3.67 24.34 -23.79
N GLY A 24 -4.10 25.34 -23.02
CA GLY A 24 -5.41 25.36 -22.38
C GLY A 24 -6.57 25.39 -23.38
N ALA A 25 -6.42 26.11 -24.49
CA ALA A 25 -7.39 26.13 -25.59
C ALA A 25 -7.42 24.80 -26.38
N TRP A 26 -6.26 24.18 -26.61
CA TRP A 26 -6.13 22.90 -27.29
C TRP A 26 -6.73 21.74 -26.49
N LEU A 27 -6.57 21.78 -25.16
CA LEU A 27 -7.14 20.82 -24.22
C LEU A 27 -8.63 21.08 -23.92
N LYS A 28 -9.19 22.18 -24.44
CA LYS A 28 -10.58 22.57 -24.20
C LYS A 28 -11.51 21.65 -24.99
N VAL A 29 -12.25 20.80 -24.29
CA VAL A 29 -13.28 19.95 -24.89
C VAL A 29 -14.55 20.79 -25.03
N GLU A 30 -14.82 21.28 -26.24
CA GLU A 30 -16.08 21.95 -26.58
C GLU A 30 -17.22 20.93 -26.80
N PRO A 31 -18.51 21.34 -26.69
CA PRO A 31 -19.67 20.44 -26.81
C PRO A 31 -19.73 19.62 -28.10
N THR A 32 -19.08 20.07 -29.17
CA THR A 32 -18.71 19.23 -30.30
C THR A 32 -17.27 18.75 -30.10
N ALA A 33 -17.07 17.67 -29.35
CA ALA A 33 -15.74 17.12 -29.16
C ALA A 33 -15.09 16.88 -30.53
N SER A 34 -13.91 17.48 -30.76
CA SER A 34 -13.18 17.34 -32.02
C SER A 34 -13.03 15.85 -32.36
N GLU A 35 -13.32 15.49 -33.62
CA GLU A 35 -13.32 14.12 -34.13
C GLU A 35 -11.99 13.38 -33.82
N GLN A 36 -10.91 14.13 -33.62
CA GLN A 36 -9.59 13.64 -33.21
C GLN A 36 -9.60 12.92 -31.85
N TYR A 37 -10.39 13.36 -30.88
CA TYR A 37 -10.47 12.71 -29.56
C TYR A 37 -11.15 11.33 -29.64
N PHE A 38 -12.17 11.19 -30.49
CA PHE A 38 -12.82 9.91 -30.74
C PHE A 38 -11.91 8.95 -31.50
N LYS A 39 -11.16 9.45 -32.49
CA LYS A 39 -10.15 8.68 -33.23
C LYS A 39 -8.98 8.24 -32.34
N LEU A 40 -8.51 9.10 -31.45
CA LEU A 40 -7.48 8.79 -30.46
C LEU A 40 -7.96 7.72 -29.46
N ALA A 41 -9.18 7.86 -28.93
CA ALA A 41 -9.77 6.86 -28.04
C ALA A 41 -9.92 5.49 -28.72
N GLN A 42 -10.27 5.46 -30.01
CA GLN A 42 -10.36 4.24 -30.81
C GLN A 42 -8.98 3.63 -31.10
N GLU A 43 -7.96 4.45 -31.35
CA GLU A 43 -6.57 4.01 -31.51
C GLU A 43 -6.02 3.41 -30.21
N LEU A 44 -6.26 4.06 -29.08
CA LEU A 44 -5.88 3.57 -27.74
C LEU A 44 -6.53 2.20 -27.42
N ARG A 45 -7.82 2.05 -27.73
CA ARG A 45 -8.57 0.80 -27.53
C ARG A 45 -8.14 -0.34 -28.46
N SER A 46 -7.52 -0.05 -29.60
CA SER A 46 -7.09 -1.04 -30.59
C SER A 46 -5.62 -1.41 -30.49
N GLN A 47 -4.74 -0.45 -30.22
CA GLN A 47 -3.28 -0.62 -30.30
C GLN A 47 -2.58 -0.76 -28.94
N PHE A 48 -3.20 -0.33 -27.83
CA PHE A 48 -2.57 -0.30 -26.50
C PHE A 48 -3.23 -1.27 -25.51
N ARG A 49 -3.60 -2.45 -25.99
CA ARG A 49 -4.20 -3.51 -25.17
C ARG A 49 -3.18 -4.24 -24.28
N ASP A 50 -1.90 -4.13 -24.59
CA ASP A 50 -0.83 -4.88 -23.92
C ASP A 50 0.30 -3.95 -23.44
N ALA A 51 0.91 -4.29 -22.30
CA ALA A 51 1.90 -3.46 -21.61
C ALA A 51 3.17 -3.25 -22.45
N ALA A 52 3.55 -4.24 -23.26
CA ALA A 52 4.72 -4.16 -24.14
C ALA A 52 4.54 -3.14 -25.29
N ALA A 53 3.31 -2.96 -25.79
CA ALA A 53 3.01 -2.00 -26.85
C ALA A 53 3.10 -0.55 -26.36
N VAL A 54 2.68 -0.31 -25.11
CA VAL A 54 2.85 0.97 -24.41
C VAL A 54 4.33 1.27 -24.22
N GLU A 55 5.12 0.31 -23.71
CA GLU A 55 6.57 0.47 -23.47
C GLU A 55 7.34 0.75 -24.77
N SER A 56 7.04 0.03 -25.86
CA SER A 56 7.68 0.25 -27.17
C SER A 56 7.35 1.62 -27.76
N THR A 57 6.13 2.13 -27.55
CA THR A 57 5.72 3.44 -28.06
C THR A 57 6.36 4.56 -27.25
N VAL A 58 6.40 4.43 -25.92
CA VAL A 58 7.12 5.37 -25.05
C VAL A 58 8.61 5.42 -25.41
N ALA A 59 9.24 4.28 -25.68
CA ALA A 59 10.64 4.24 -26.12
C ALA A 59 10.87 4.90 -27.50
N LYS A 60 9.87 4.91 -28.38
CA LYS A 60 9.92 5.58 -29.69
C LYS A 60 9.61 7.08 -29.62
N CYS A 61 8.83 7.53 -28.65
CA CYS A 61 8.50 8.94 -28.45
C CYS A 61 9.69 9.77 -27.97
N PHE A 62 10.69 9.15 -27.32
CA PHE A 62 11.77 9.87 -26.63
C PHE A 62 13.13 9.22 -26.91
N PRO A 63 13.71 9.39 -28.12
CA PRO A 63 15.02 8.82 -28.43
C PRO A 63 16.16 9.50 -27.65
N ASP A 64 16.01 10.80 -27.32
CA ASP A 64 17.11 11.65 -26.82
C ASP A 64 16.70 12.76 -25.82
N GLU A 65 15.49 12.72 -25.23
CA GLU A 65 15.04 13.74 -24.26
C GLU A 65 15.10 13.28 -22.80
N ASP A 66 15.42 14.22 -21.90
CA ASP A 66 15.60 13.98 -20.47
C ASP A 66 14.25 13.56 -19.83
N PRO A 67 14.11 12.32 -19.32
CA PRO A 67 12.84 11.81 -18.79
C PRO A 67 12.27 12.67 -17.66
N VAL A 68 13.16 13.41 -16.98
CA VAL A 68 12.81 14.36 -15.93
C VAL A 68 12.07 15.55 -16.53
N GLU A 69 12.53 16.18 -17.61
CA GLU A 69 11.83 17.31 -18.26
C GLU A 69 10.50 16.91 -18.89
N VAL A 70 10.36 15.68 -19.38
CA VAL A 70 9.10 15.13 -19.88
C VAL A 70 8.08 14.90 -18.75
N LEU A 71 8.56 14.57 -17.54
CA LEU A 71 7.72 14.29 -16.36
C LEU A 71 7.49 15.53 -15.48
N THR A 72 8.46 16.45 -15.42
CA THR A 72 8.36 17.77 -14.80
C THR A 72 7.80 18.82 -15.75
N GLY A 73 7.67 18.50 -17.04
CA GLY A 73 6.83 19.17 -18.04
C GLY A 73 5.39 19.07 -17.60
N ALA A 74 5.02 19.99 -16.71
CA ALA A 74 3.91 19.98 -15.78
C ALA A 74 2.53 20.15 -16.43
N ALA A 75 2.21 19.36 -17.47
CA ALA A 75 1.12 19.66 -18.38
C ALA A 75 0.21 18.50 -18.75
N SER A 76 0.43 17.26 -18.31
CA SER A 76 -0.50 16.14 -18.62
C SER A 76 -1.30 15.66 -17.42
N CYS A 77 -0.66 15.44 -16.26
CA CYS A 77 -1.36 14.93 -15.07
C CYS A 77 -1.92 16.05 -14.18
N SER A 78 -1.19 17.17 -14.05
CA SER A 78 -1.67 18.41 -13.40
C SER A 78 -2.90 18.98 -14.12
N THR A 79 -2.84 19.07 -15.45
CA THR A 79 -3.94 19.53 -16.31
C THR A 79 -5.09 18.54 -16.34
N CYS A 80 -4.82 17.23 -16.36
CA CYS A 80 -5.85 16.20 -16.21
C CYS A 80 -6.56 16.33 -14.86
N GLY A 81 -5.81 16.60 -13.78
CA GLY A 81 -6.38 16.89 -12.46
C GLY A 81 -7.27 18.14 -12.46
N VAL A 82 -6.85 19.22 -13.12
CA VAL A 82 -7.64 20.46 -13.26
C VAL A 82 -8.91 20.22 -14.10
N ALA A 83 -8.80 19.52 -15.23
CA ALA A 83 -9.93 19.18 -16.08
C ALA A 83 -10.91 18.24 -15.37
N PHE A 84 -10.39 17.27 -14.62
CA PHE A 84 -11.17 16.34 -13.81
C PHE A 84 -11.89 17.03 -12.63
N ALA A 85 -11.31 18.11 -12.09
CA ALA A 85 -11.96 18.92 -11.05
C ALA A 85 -13.20 19.66 -11.55
N ASN A 86 -13.40 19.81 -12.87
CA ASN A 86 -14.57 20.48 -13.43
C ASN A 86 -15.89 19.81 -12.94
N PRO A 87 -16.84 20.56 -12.35
CA PRO A 87 -18.08 19.99 -11.81
C PRO A 87 -18.98 19.35 -12.86
N THR A 88 -19.02 19.92 -14.07
CA THR A 88 -19.95 19.53 -15.13
C THR A 88 -19.40 18.39 -15.98
N TYR A 89 -18.15 18.50 -16.42
CA TYR A 89 -17.54 17.57 -17.37
C TYR A 89 -16.54 16.60 -16.75
N GLY A 90 -16.12 16.83 -15.50
CA GLY A 90 -15.10 16.00 -14.86
C GLY A 90 -15.50 14.54 -14.70
N GLY A 91 -16.80 14.27 -14.54
CA GLY A 91 -17.33 12.89 -14.52
C GLY A 91 -17.15 12.15 -15.84
N MET A 92 -17.26 12.86 -16.98
CA MET A 92 -17.06 12.28 -18.32
C MET A 92 -15.58 11.95 -18.58
N LEU A 93 -14.67 12.64 -17.90
CA LEU A 93 -13.22 12.44 -18.02
C LEU A 93 -12.67 11.36 -17.08
N LEU A 94 -13.52 10.71 -16.29
CA LEU A 94 -13.08 9.75 -15.28
C LEU A 94 -12.27 8.59 -15.87
N GLU A 95 -12.77 7.93 -16.92
CA GLU A 95 -12.06 6.81 -17.55
C GLU A 95 -10.70 7.23 -18.13
N THR A 96 -10.66 8.40 -18.78
CA THR A 96 -9.43 8.97 -19.33
C THR A 96 -8.42 9.29 -18.22
N CYS A 97 -8.88 9.91 -17.14
CA CYS A 97 -8.06 10.24 -15.98
C CYS A 97 -7.51 8.98 -15.29
N MET A 98 -8.34 7.94 -15.17
CA MET A 98 -7.95 6.63 -14.65
C MET A 98 -6.84 6.00 -15.51
N SER A 99 -7.04 5.93 -16.83
CA SER A 99 -6.06 5.33 -17.76
C SER A 99 -4.72 6.09 -17.75
N LEU A 100 -4.75 7.43 -17.78
CA LEU A 100 -3.54 8.26 -17.74
C LEU A 100 -2.79 8.09 -16.42
N SER A 101 -3.52 8.10 -15.30
CA SER A 101 -2.94 7.94 -13.96
C SER A 101 -2.28 6.58 -13.77
N GLU A 102 -2.84 5.52 -14.36
CA GLU A 102 -2.24 4.19 -14.34
C GLU A 102 -0.95 4.13 -15.18
N ALA A 103 -0.97 4.66 -16.41
CA ALA A 103 0.19 4.72 -17.28
C ALA A 103 1.34 5.49 -16.62
N LEU A 104 1.03 6.67 -16.05
CA LEU A 104 2.00 7.48 -15.31
C LEU A 104 2.58 6.70 -14.13
N SER A 105 1.74 6.10 -13.30
CA SER A 105 2.18 5.32 -12.13
C SER A 105 3.13 4.17 -12.53
N ARG A 106 2.85 3.48 -13.64
CA ARG A 106 3.72 2.41 -14.16
C ARG A 106 5.08 2.96 -14.60
N LEU A 107 5.09 4.06 -15.36
CA LEU A 107 6.32 4.72 -15.81
C LEU A 107 7.17 5.19 -14.62
N THR A 108 6.55 5.89 -13.67
CA THR A 108 7.20 6.36 -12.44
C THR A 108 7.86 5.22 -11.66
N LEU A 109 7.16 4.09 -11.52
CA LEU A 109 7.70 2.92 -10.83
C LEU A 109 8.82 2.23 -11.60
N ALA A 110 8.75 2.21 -12.94
CA ALA A 110 9.81 1.66 -13.78
C ALA A 110 11.09 2.49 -13.66
N LEU A 111 10.98 3.82 -13.68
CA LEU A 111 12.09 4.75 -13.46
C LEU A 111 12.67 4.62 -12.05
N ASN A 112 11.82 4.50 -11.03
CA ASN A 112 12.27 4.32 -9.64
C ASN A 112 13.06 3.01 -9.43
N LYS A 113 12.86 1.99 -10.28
CA LYS A 113 13.64 0.74 -10.26
C LYS A 113 14.99 0.85 -10.99
N ARG A 114 15.25 1.95 -11.71
CA ARG A 114 16.47 2.21 -12.48
C ARG A 114 17.17 3.46 -11.95
N PRO A 115 17.84 3.37 -10.78
CA PRO A 115 18.49 4.51 -10.14
C PRO A 115 19.66 5.07 -10.97
N ASP A 116 20.21 4.29 -11.88
CA ASP A 116 21.23 4.66 -12.87
C ASP A 116 20.78 5.79 -13.81
N LEU A 117 19.53 5.74 -14.29
CA LEU A 117 18.95 6.78 -15.13
C LEU A 117 18.59 8.03 -14.31
N MET A 118 18.24 7.86 -13.03
CA MET A 118 17.89 8.94 -12.11
C MET A 118 19.13 9.66 -11.52
N ALA A 119 20.30 9.01 -11.54
CA ALA A 119 21.54 9.55 -10.96
C ALA A 119 22.16 10.69 -11.78
N ARG A 120 21.90 10.76 -13.09
CA ARG A 120 22.33 11.88 -13.98
C ARG A 120 21.77 13.24 -13.55
N GLN A 121 20.77 13.27 -12.66
CA GLN A 121 20.13 14.48 -12.15
C GLN A 121 20.80 15.07 -10.90
N LYS A 122 21.61 14.32 -10.13
CA LYS A 122 22.25 14.83 -8.88
C LYS A 122 23.46 15.75 -9.10
N GLY A 123 23.83 16.02 -10.36
CA GLY A 123 25.04 16.78 -10.71
C GLY A 123 24.89 18.29 -10.90
N GLY A 124 23.70 18.89 -10.74
CA GLY A 124 23.47 20.33 -10.93
C GLY A 124 23.29 21.05 -9.60
N GLY A 125 24.24 21.92 -9.24
CA GLY A 125 24.28 22.61 -7.95
C GLY A 125 23.18 23.65 -7.72
N GLY A 126 22.88 23.88 -6.44
CA GLY A 126 22.19 25.08 -5.93
C GLY A 126 21.00 24.80 -4.99
N GLY A 127 21.16 25.10 -3.70
CA GLY A 127 20.07 25.40 -2.75
C GLY A 127 19.51 24.23 -1.92
N GLU A 128 19.43 24.43 -0.59
CA GLU A 128 18.95 23.50 0.45
C GLU A 128 17.43 23.16 0.43
N GLU A 129 16.75 23.22 -0.72
CA GLU A 129 15.42 22.63 -0.85
C GLU A 129 15.55 21.22 -1.44
N GLU A 130 15.14 20.21 -0.66
CA GLU A 130 15.12 18.80 -1.07
C GLU A 130 14.22 18.66 -2.33
N ARG A 131 14.84 18.71 -3.53
CA ARG A 131 14.11 18.68 -4.80
C ARG A 131 13.26 17.41 -4.86
N LYS A 132 11.93 17.58 -4.90
CA LYS A 132 10.98 16.47 -4.97
C LYS A 132 11.33 15.53 -6.12
N THR A 133 11.37 14.24 -5.84
CA THR A 133 11.54 13.20 -6.85
C THR A 133 10.33 13.18 -7.78
N ILE A 134 10.52 12.68 -9.00
CA ILE A 134 9.43 12.44 -9.97
C ILE A 134 8.28 11.67 -9.33
N ALA A 135 8.62 10.69 -8.49
CA ALA A 135 7.64 9.83 -7.86
C ALA A 135 6.84 10.53 -6.75
N GLU A 136 7.47 11.45 -6.02
CA GLU A 136 6.76 12.35 -5.09
C GLU A 136 5.82 13.31 -5.84
N VAL A 137 6.27 13.91 -6.95
CA VAL A 137 5.43 14.78 -7.78
C VAL A 137 4.21 14.02 -8.31
N CYS A 138 4.40 12.80 -8.82
CA CYS A 138 3.29 11.97 -9.29
C CYS A 138 2.33 11.59 -8.16
N ALA A 139 2.84 11.24 -6.98
CA ALA A 139 2.02 10.92 -5.82
C ALA A 139 1.16 12.12 -5.37
N GLU A 140 1.72 13.33 -5.36
CA GLU A 140 0.98 14.56 -5.03
C GLU A 140 -0.16 14.84 -6.02
N ILE A 141 0.07 14.64 -7.32
CA ILE A 141 -0.97 14.83 -8.34
C ILE A 141 -2.10 13.82 -8.15
N LEU A 142 -1.77 12.54 -7.95
CA LEU A 142 -2.78 11.50 -7.70
C LEU A 142 -3.54 11.73 -6.40
N GLN A 143 -2.89 12.27 -5.37
CA GLN A 143 -3.55 12.63 -4.11
C GLN A 143 -4.58 13.76 -4.29
N LYS A 144 -4.30 14.75 -5.16
CA LYS A 144 -5.28 15.80 -5.53
C LYS A 144 -6.47 15.22 -6.28
N ILE A 145 -6.24 14.31 -7.24
CA ILE A 145 -7.31 13.63 -7.99
C ILE A 145 -8.15 12.75 -7.06
N PHE A 146 -7.50 11.99 -6.18
CA PHE A 146 -8.17 11.21 -5.13
C PHE A 146 -9.06 12.09 -4.25
N THR A 147 -8.56 13.24 -3.78
CA THR A 147 -9.33 14.17 -2.95
C THR A 147 -10.54 14.72 -3.71
N THR A 148 -10.39 15.01 -5.00
CA THR A 148 -11.49 15.44 -5.89
C THR A 148 -12.58 14.37 -6.01
N CYS A 149 -12.20 13.09 -6.12
CA CYS A 149 -13.17 11.98 -6.14
C CYS A 149 -13.90 11.85 -4.80
N LEU A 150 -13.19 12.08 -3.69
CA LEU A 150 -13.70 11.89 -2.34
C LEU A 150 -14.72 12.96 -1.94
N THR A 151 -14.49 14.21 -2.34
CA THR A 151 -15.37 15.36 -2.06
C THR A 151 -16.52 15.52 -3.05
N ASP A 152 -16.56 14.68 -4.09
CA ASP A 152 -17.64 14.63 -5.07
C ASP A 152 -18.99 14.39 -4.38
N ARG A 153 -20.04 15.04 -4.87
CA ARG A 153 -21.38 14.99 -4.26
C ARG A 153 -22.38 14.18 -5.10
N SER A 154 -21.93 13.44 -6.11
CA SER A 154 -22.82 12.70 -7.02
C SER A 154 -23.58 11.57 -6.32
N SER A 155 -23.04 10.99 -5.24
CA SER A 155 -23.78 10.02 -4.42
C SER A 155 -23.51 10.17 -2.93
N ALA A 156 -24.45 9.72 -2.10
CA ALA A 156 -24.32 9.71 -0.64
C ALA A 156 -23.21 8.74 -0.19
N ARG A 157 -22.68 8.92 1.04
CA ARG A 157 -21.60 8.08 1.57
C ARG A 157 -21.94 6.59 1.57
N ASN A 158 -23.15 6.20 1.97
CA ASN A 158 -23.54 4.79 2.08
C ASN A 158 -24.24 4.25 0.82
N ALA A 159 -24.30 5.03 -0.25
CA ALA A 159 -24.94 4.64 -1.51
C ALA A 159 -23.90 4.06 -2.48
N ARG A 160 -24.38 3.41 -3.54
CA ARG A 160 -23.54 2.97 -4.65
C ARG A 160 -22.73 4.16 -5.18
N PRO A 161 -21.41 4.02 -5.41
CA PRO A 161 -20.60 5.12 -5.91
C PRO A 161 -21.05 5.48 -7.33
N GLU A 162 -21.28 6.77 -7.57
CA GLU A 162 -21.62 7.34 -8.88
C GLU A 162 -20.70 8.52 -9.18
N GLY A 163 -20.67 8.95 -10.45
CA GLY A 163 -19.80 10.03 -10.89
C GLY A 163 -18.34 9.78 -10.54
N LYS A 164 -17.68 10.79 -9.96
CA LYS A 164 -16.25 10.72 -9.62
C LYS A 164 -15.97 9.77 -8.45
N LYS A 165 -16.96 9.46 -7.59
CA LYS A 165 -16.78 8.54 -6.45
C LYS A 165 -16.40 7.12 -6.87
N VAL A 166 -16.71 6.73 -8.11
CA VAL A 166 -16.30 5.44 -8.68
C VAL A 166 -14.77 5.29 -8.69
N GLY A 167 -14.02 6.38 -8.84
CA GLY A 167 -12.56 6.38 -8.91
C GLY A 167 -11.82 6.36 -7.56
N VAL A 168 -12.51 6.54 -6.42
CA VAL A 168 -11.88 6.79 -5.10
C VAL A 168 -10.82 5.74 -4.76
N TYR A 169 -11.17 4.45 -4.77
CA TYR A 169 -10.23 3.39 -4.39
C TYR A 169 -9.17 3.13 -5.47
N MET A 170 -9.45 3.36 -6.75
CA MET A 170 -8.41 3.27 -7.78
C MET A 170 -7.31 4.30 -7.54
N PHE A 171 -7.68 5.59 -7.41
CA PHE A 171 -6.69 6.65 -7.20
C PHE A 171 -5.99 6.51 -5.84
N ALA A 172 -6.71 6.11 -4.79
CA ALA A 172 -6.08 5.80 -3.50
C ALA A 172 -5.02 4.69 -3.65
N ASN A 173 -5.33 3.60 -4.36
CA ASN A 173 -4.41 2.49 -4.56
C ASN A 173 -3.17 2.88 -5.39
N LEU A 174 -3.34 3.70 -6.43
CA LEU A 174 -2.21 4.21 -7.21
C LEU A 174 -1.31 5.13 -6.36
N THR A 175 -1.91 6.04 -5.59
CA THR A 175 -1.20 6.92 -4.65
C THR A 175 -0.44 6.10 -3.62
N LEU A 176 -1.08 5.13 -2.95
CA LEU A 176 -0.45 4.24 -1.97
C LEU A 176 0.70 3.46 -2.61
N LYS A 177 0.52 2.92 -3.82
CA LYS A 177 1.57 2.20 -4.54
C LYS A 177 2.81 3.06 -4.77
N LEU A 178 2.64 4.33 -5.18
CA LEU A 178 3.75 5.27 -5.32
C LEU A 178 4.39 5.62 -3.98
N LEU A 179 3.60 5.98 -2.97
CA LEU A 179 4.11 6.35 -1.64
C LEU A 179 4.96 5.24 -1.01
N PHE A 180 4.52 3.99 -1.10
CA PHE A 180 5.28 2.84 -0.61
C PHE A 180 6.54 2.57 -1.44
N ALA A 181 6.52 2.83 -2.75
CA ALA A 181 7.70 2.70 -3.60
C ALA A 181 8.75 3.79 -3.31
N CYS A 182 8.32 5.01 -2.97
CA CYS A 182 9.18 6.13 -2.61
C CYS A 182 9.69 6.06 -1.16
N ARG A 183 9.32 5.03 -0.40
CA ARG A 183 9.57 4.91 1.06
C ARG A 183 8.98 6.06 1.90
N ARG A 184 8.08 6.88 1.35
CA ARG A 184 7.33 7.95 2.05
C ARG A 184 6.03 7.41 2.66
N LYS A 185 6.13 6.29 3.39
CA LYS A 185 4.97 5.58 3.96
C LYS A 185 4.16 6.40 4.97
N GLN A 186 4.77 7.43 5.58
CA GLN A 186 4.11 8.31 6.55
C GLN A 186 2.92 9.07 5.94
N LEU A 187 3.04 9.49 4.68
CA LEU A 187 1.98 10.21 3.96
C LEU A 187 0.75 9.33 3.67
N ALA A 188 0.90 8.00 3.75
CA ALA A 188 -0.21 7.07 3.53
C ALA A 188 -1.28 7.18 4.62
N GLN A 189 -0.93 7.62 5.84
CA GLN A 189 -1.89 7.80 6.94
C GLN A 189 -3.03 8.72 6.54
N GLN A 190 -2.73 9.84 5.86
CA GLN A 190 -3.74 10.80 5.42
C GLN A 190 -4.75 10.17 4.44
N ILE A 191 -4.29 9.27 3.55
CA ILE A 191 -5.16 8.56 2.61
C ILE A 191 -6.14 7.65 3.37
N PHE A 192 -5.64 6.88 4.35
CA PHE A 192 -6.48 5.97 5.14
C PHE A 192 -7.50 6.71 5.98
N THR A 193 -7.11 7.79 6.69
CA THR A 193 -8.02 8.62 7.49
C THR A 193 -9.10 9.28 6.64
N ASN A 194 -8.74 9.76 5.44
CA ASN A 194 -9.70 10.37 4.51
C ASN A 194 -10.73 9.36 4.00
N ILE A 195 -10.29 8.13 3.70
CA ILE A 195 -11.17 7.04 3.29
C ILE A 195 -12.12 6.66 4.43
N GLU A 196 -11.61 6.49 5.64
CA GLU A 196 -12.42 6.16 6.81
C GLU A 196 -13.54 7.18 7.04
N THR A 197 -13.22 8.46 6.92
CA THR A 197 -14.17 9.55 7.19
C THR A 197 -15.20 9.75 6.05
N ASN A 198 -14.76 9.73 4.79
CA ASN A 198 -15.57 10.29 3.69
C ASN A 198 -15.94 9.29 2.58
N SER A 199 -15.25 8.15 2.48
CA SER A 199 -15.47 7.23 1.35
C SER A 199 -16.70 6.35 1.55
N PRO A 200 -17.33 5.88 0.46
CA PRO A 200 -18.29 4.81 0.52
C PRO A 200 -17.68 3.48 0.98
N PRO A 201 -18.47 2.57 1.58
CA PRO A 201 -17.97 1.30 2.06
C PRO A 201 -17.18 0.53 0.99
N LEU A 202 -16.05 -0.04 1.41
CA LEU A 202 -15.12 -0.80 0.58
C LEU A 202 -15.84 -1.91 -0.20
N SER A 203 -16.85 -2.54 0.41
CA SER A 203 -17.65 -3.62 -0.19
C SER A 203 -18.35 -3.23 -1.49
N LEU A 204 -18.63 -1.95 -1.71
CA LEU A 204 -19.28 -1.43 -2.92
C LEU A 204 -18.33 -1.34 -4.13
N TYR A 205 -17.04 -1.56 -3.94
CA TYR A 205 -16.02 -1.44 -4.99
C TYR A 205 -15.57 -2.82 -5.51
N PRO A 206 -15.01 -2.91 -6.73
CA PRO A 206 -14.55 -4.18 -7.31
C PRO A 206 -13.50 -4.88 -6.47
N ALA A 207 -13.53 -6.22 -6.44
CA ALA A 207 -12.63 -7.04 -5.61
C ALA A 207 -11.14 -6.70 -5.78
N ALA A 208 -10.69 -6.44 -7.01
CA ALA A 208 -9.30 -6.06 -7.28
C ALA A 208 -8.89 -4.76 -6.56
N GLN A 209 -9.77 -3.76 -6.50
CA GLN A 209 -9.52 -2.51 -5.79
C GLN A 209 -9.51 -2.73 -4.27
N ARG A 210 -10.44 -3.56 -3.77
CA ARG A 210 -10.52 -3.88 -2.33
C ARG A 210 -9.28 -4.61 -1.83
N VAL A 211 -8.87 -5.66 -2.52
CA VAL A 211 -7.66 -6.45 -2.20
C VAL A 211 -6.42 -5.57 -2.17
N THR A 212 -6.26 -4.70 -3.17
CA THR A 212 -5.10 -3.80 -3.26
C THR A 212 -5.07 -2.82 -2.10
N PHE A 213 -6.22 -2.23 -1.74
CA PHE A 213 -6.33 -1.31 -0.62
C PHE A 213 -5.98 -1.99 0.71
N LEU A 214 -6.60 -3.15 0.97
CA LEU A 214 -6.35 -3.95 2.17
C LEU A 214 -4.89 -4.39 2.30
N PHE A 215 -4.25 -4.74 1.18
CA PHE A 215 -2.83 -5.08 1.15
C PHE A 215 -1.95 -3.91 1.62
N TYR A 216 -2.16 -2.70 1.09
CA TYR A 216 -1.37 -1.53 1.52
C TYR A 216 -1.69 -1.09 2.94
N LEU A 217 -2.96 -1.19 3.35
CA LEU A 217 -3.38 -0.90 4.72
C LEU A 217 -2.70 -1.87 5.72
N GLY A 218 -2.67 -3.17 5.39
CA GLY A 218 -1.95 -4.17 6.18
C GLY A 218 -0.47 -3.86 6.33
N ARG A 219 0.20 -3.47 5.22
CA ARG A 219 1.61 -3.06 5.24
C ARG A 219 1.85 -1.78 6.04
N PHE A 220 0.90 -0.85 6.03
CA PHE A 220 0.94 0.36 6.86
C PHE A 220 0.87 0.01 8.34
N TRP A 221 -0.09 -0.81 8.77
CA TRP A 221 -0.20 -1.22 10.17
C TRP A 221 1.00 -2.03 10.65
N LEU A 222 1.52 -2.93 9.80
CA LEU A 222 2.74 -3.66 10.09
C LEU A 222 3.94 -2.73 10.31
N SER A 223 4.04 -1.67 9.49
CA SER A 223 5.07 -0.64 9.62
C SER A 223 4.96 0.21 10.89
N ASN A 224 3.78 0.24 11.51
CA ASN A 224 3.47 0.98 12.73
C ASN A 224 3.31 0.05 13.93
N ASN A 225 3.89 -1.17 13.86
CA ASN A 225 3.85 -2.18 14.92
C ASN A 225 2.45 -2.63 15.37
N SER A 226 1.39 -2.32 14.60
CA SER A 226 0.03 -2.78 14.86
C SER A 226 -0.21 -4.10 14.15
N TYR A 227 0.37 -5.18 14.68
CA TYR A 227 0.38 -6.49 14.03
C TYR A 227 -1.01 -7.13 13.93
N SER A 228 -1.88 -6.91 14.93
CA SER A 228 -3.25 -7.43 14.93
C SER A 228 -4.10 -6.83 13.81
N ARG A 229 -4.07 -5.50 13.63
CA ARG A 229 -4.75 -4.80 12.52
C ARG A 229 -4.17 -5.20 11.16
N ALA A 230 -2.84 -5.32 11.09
CA ALA A 230 -2.16 -5.76 9.88
C ALA A 230 -2.60 -7.17 9.46
N SER A 231 -2.61 -8.12 10.40
CA SER A 231 -3.06 -9.49 10.17
C SER A 231 -4.50 -9.53 9.64
N LEU A 232 -5.41 -8.76 10.24
CA LEU A 232 -6.81 -8.74 9.87
C LEU A 232 -7.04 -8.20 8.45
N ALA A 233 -6.38 -7.08 8.09
CA ALA A 233 -6.46 -6.52 6.74
C ALA A 233 -5.83 -7.45 5.68
N LEU A 234 -4.67 -8.05 5.98
CA LEU A 234 -3.98 -8.96 5.07
C LEU A 234 -4.69 -10.30 4.90
N ASP A 235 -5.31 -10.84 5.96
CA ASP A 235 -6.12 -12.05 5.88
C ASP A 235 -7.32 -11.84 4.95
N GLU A 236 -8.00 -10.70 5.08
CA GLU A 236 -9.12 -10.36 4.21
C GLU A 236 -8.68 -10.15 2.75
N ALA A 237 -7.56 -9.47 2.52
CA ALA A 237 -6.96 -9.36 1.18
C ALA A 237 -6.67 -10.75 0.58
N TYR A 238 -6.13 -11.67 1.38
CA TYR A 238 -5.78 -13.02 0.94
C TYR A 238 -7.02 -13.87 0.63
N ARG A 239 -8.10 -13.76 1.41
CA ARG A 239 -9.38 -14.46 1.19
C ARG A 239 -10.07 -14.00 -0.07
N GLN A 240 -10.06 -12.69 -0.35
CA GLN A 240 -10.67 -12.13 -1.55
C GLN A 240 -9.85 -12.35 -2.84
N THR A 241 -8.56 -12.71 -2.72
CA THR A 241 -7.70 -12.95 -3.89
C THR A 241 -7.94 -14.35 -4.48
N PRO A 242 -8.35 -14.47 -5.76
CA PRO A 242 -8.58 -15.78 -6.39
C PRO A 242 -7.35 -16.68 -6.39
N ARG A 243 -7.55 -18.00 -6.24
CA ARG A 243 -6.47 -19.01 -6.18
C ARG A 243 -5.57 -19.02 -7.41
N VAL A 244 -6.10 -18.63 -8.58
CA VAL A 244 -5.35 -18.52 -9.84
C VAL A 244 -4.27 -17.44 -9.78
N CYS A 245 -4.44 -16.41 -8.95
CA CYS A 245 -3.49 -15.30 -8.82
C CYS A 245 -2.35 -15.64 -7.84
N VAL A 246 -1.59 -16.71 -8.13
CA VAL A 246 -0.55 -17.26 -7.23
C VAL A 246 0.47 -16.21 -6.81
N SER A 247 0.98 -15.40 -7.74
CA SER A 247 1.95 -14.34 -7.45
C SER A 247 1.41 -13.28 -6.47
N GLN A 248 0.15 -12.86 -6.63
CA GLN A 248 -0.47 -11.89 -5.72
C GLN A 248 -0.70 -12.48 -4.33
N ARG A 249 -1.11 -13.75 -4.28
CA ARG A 249 -1.27 -14.49 -3.02
C ARG A 249 0.05 -14.65 -2.28
N ALA A 250 1.13 -14.98 -3.01
CA ALA A 250 2.48 -15.08 -2.46
C ALA A 250 2.94 -13.74 -1.87
N LEU A 251 2.69 -12.65 -2.60
CA LEU A 251 2.99 -11.29 -2.13
C LEU A 251 2.24 -10.97 -0.84
N ILE A 252 0.95 -11.26 -0.74
CA ILE A 252 0.19 -11.04 0.50
C ILE A 252 0.74 -11.90 1.65
N LEU A 253 1.04 -13.19 1.40
CA LEU A 253 1.57 -14.11 2.40
C LEU A 253 2.95 -13.71 2.94
N SER A 254 3.79 -13.08 2.10
CA SER A 254 5.08 -12.54 2.54
C SER A 254 4.97 -11.49 3.65
N TYR A 255 3.80 -10.86 3.80
CA TYR A 255 3.50 -9.95 4.92
C TYR A 255 2.60 -10.61 5.98
N LEU A 256 1.60 -11.40 5.58
CA LEU A 256 0.65 -12.01 6.51
C LEU A 256 1.31 -13.03 7.44
N VAL A 257 2.24 -13.85 6.93
CA VAL A 257 2.89 -14.89 7.74
C VAL A 257 3.75 -14.28 8.85
N PRO A 258 4.65 -13.30 8.59
CA PRO A 258 5.36 -12.60 9.65
C PRO A 258 4.43 -11.90 10.64
N CYS A 259 3.35 -11.24 10.18
CA CYS A 259 2.37 -10.62 11.07
C CYS A 259 1.77 -11.65 12.04
N ASN A 260 1.36 -12.81 11.51
CA ASN A 260 0.77 -13.89 12.30
C ASN A 260 1.77 -14.45 13.32
N ILE A 261 3.04 -14.62 12.94
CA ILE A 261 4.07 -15.09 13.86
C ILE A 261 4.27 -14.10 15.02
N LEU A 262 4.29 -12.79 14.73
CA LEU A 262 4.44 -11.74 15.75
C LEU A 262 3.27 -11.67 16.73
N ILE A 263 2.06 -12.07 16.32
CA ILE A 263 0.91 -12.22 17.22
C ILE A 263 0.77 -13.65 17.79
N GLY A 264 1.84 -14.47 17.73
CA GLY A 264 1.88 -15.80 18.33
C GLY A 264 1.18 -16.91 17.54
N ARG A 265 0.93 -16.72 16.25
CA ARG A 265 0.30 -17.72 15.35
C ARG A 265 1.30 -18.23 14.32
N LEU A 266 1.74 -19.48 14.49
CA LEU A 266 2.66 -20.13 13.55
C LEU A 266 1.93 -20.64 12.29
N PRO A 267 2.60 -20.66 11.12
CA PRO A 267 2.01 -21.19 9.89
C PRO A 267 1.74 -22.70 10.02
N SER A 268 0.59 -23.15 9.51
CA SER A 268 0.24 -24.57 9.47
C SER A 268 0.98 -25.30 8.35
N PRO A 269 1.24 -26.62 8.48
CA PRO A 269 1.84 -27.41 7.40
C PRO A 269 1.05 -27.32 6.09
N ALA A 270 -0.29 -27.28 6.18
CA ALA A 270 -1.16 -27.13 5.02
C ALA A 270 -1.03 -25.77 4.32
N LEU A 271 -0.69 -24.69 5.05
CA LEU A 271 -0.40 -23.40 4.44
C LEU A 271 0.94 -23.44 3.70
N LEU A 272 1.97 -24.03 4.32
CA LEU A 272 3.33 -24.12 3.76
C LEU A 272 3.39 -24.95 2.47
N GLN A 273 2.46 -25.89 2.27
CA GLN A 273 2.39 -26.73 1.07
C GLN A 273 1.65 -26.07 -0.12
N ARG A 274 1.10 -24.86 0.05
CA ARG A 274 0.37 -24.18 -1.04
C ARG A 274 1.31 -23.68 -2.14
N PRO A 275 0.86 -23.61 -3.41
CA PRO A 275 1.70 -23.15 -4.51
C PRO A 275 2.24 -21.73 -4.29
N GLU A 276 1.43 -20.84 -3.71
CA GLU A 276 1.86 -19.48 -3.38
C GLU A 276 2.87 -19.37 -2.23
N MET A 277 3.18 -20.46 -1.52
CA MET A 277 4.18 -20.50 -0.44
C MET A 277 5.49 -21.14 -0.87
N GLN A 278 5.60 -21.72 -2.06
CA GLN A 278 6.76 -22.54 -2.46
C GLN A 278 8.11 -21.82 -2.29
N GLU A 279 8.20 -20.55 -2.69
CA GLU A 279 9.44 -19.77 -2.60
C GLU A 279 9.82 -19.38 -1.17
N ILE A 280 8.83 -19.07 -0.32
CA ILE A 280 9.06 -18.50 1.03
C ILE A 280 8.90 -19.52 2.16
N ALA A 281 8.27 -20.68 1.92
CA ALA A 281 8.06 -21.72 2.93
C ALA A 281 9.35 -22.20 3.61
N PRO A 282 10.50 -22.38 2.89
CA PRO A 282 11.75 -22.79 3.53
C PRO A 282 12.22 -21.83 4.63
N LEU A 283 11.94 -20.52 4.50
CA LEU A 283 12.31 -19.50 5.49
C LEU A 283 11.59 -19.71 6.82
N TYR A 284 10.36 -20.22 6.78
CA TYR A 284 9.52 -20.37 7.97
C TYR A 284 9.65 -21.73 8.63
N GLY A 285 10.17 -22.75 7.95
CA GLY A 285 10.36 -24.09 8.53
C GLY A 285 11.31 -24.05 9.73
N GLY A 286 12.52 -23.53 9.53
CA GLY A 286 13.52 -23.37 10.59
C GLY A 286 13.07 -22.41 11.70
N LEU A 287 12.44 -21.29 11.33
CA LEU A 287 11.95 -20.30 12.28
C LEU A 287 10.81 -20.84 13.16
N SER A 288 9.87 -21.61 12.57
CA SER A 288 8.76 -22.21 13.33
C SER A 288 9.22 -23.31 14.28
N ALA A 289 10.29 -24.04 13.91
CA ALA A 289 10.93 -24.99 14.81
C ALA A 289 11.65 -24.27 15.95
N ALA A 290 12.42 -23.22 15.63
CA ALA A 290 13.14 -22.41 16.62
C ALA A 290 12.20 -21.76 17.66
N LEU A 291 11.05 -21.23 17.22
CA LEU A 291 10.04 -20.65 18.12
C LEU A 291 9.29 -21.67 18.97
N LYS A 292 9.40 -22.96 18.67
CA LYS A 292 8.83 -24.06 19.46
C LYS A 292 9.84 -24.72 20.39
N LEU A 293 11.11 -24.30 20.34
CA LEU A 293 12.15 -24.85 21.19
C LEU A 293 11.78 -24.63 22.66
N LEU A 294 12.05 -25.65 23.47
CA LEU A 294 11.92 -25.52 24.91
C LEU A 294 12.96 -24.50 25.42
N PRO A 295 12.76 -23.86 26.59
CA PRO A 295 13.70 -22.89 27.13
C PRO A 295 15.16 -23.39 27.26
N HIS A 296 15.35 -24.70 27.34
CA HIS A 296 16.68 -25.33 27.38
C HIS A 296 17.24 -25.71 26.01
N GLU A 297 16.41 -25.69 24.96
CA GLU A 297 16.78 -26.00 23.57
C GLU A 297 16.98 -24.71 22.74
N GLY A 298 16.41 -23.59 23.18
CA GLY A 298 16.51 -22.28 22.54
C GLY A 298 17.71 -21.48 23.02
N VAL A 299 18.30 -20.69 22.11
CA VAL A 299 19.32 -19.70 22.44
C VAL A 299 18.62 -18.48 23.05
N VAL A 300 18.27 -18.56 24.34
CA VAL A 300 17.60 -17.46 25.05
C VAL A 300 18.44 -16.18 25.03
N ASN A 301 19.77 -16.29 24.88
CA ASN A 301 20.67 -15.15 25.04
C ASN A 301 21.84 -15.16 24.04
N GLY A 302 21.58 -15.17 22.73
CA GLY A 302 22.57 -15.14 21.62
C GLY A 302 24.05 -15.04 22.01
N SER A 303 24.74 -16.17 22.23
CA SER A 303 26.18 -16.24 22.61
C SER A 303 26.64 -15.41 23.83
N GLN A 304 25.73 -14.76 24.55
CA GLN A 304 25.99 -14.05 25.80
C GLN A 304 25.85 -14.98 27.00
N GLU A 305 26.68 -14.72 28.01
CA GLU A 305 26.60 -15.41 29.28
C GLU A 305 25.26 -15.14 29.97
N ILE A 306 24.68 -16.16 30.58
CA ILE A 306 23.38 -16.05 31.26
C ILE A 306 23.62 -15.46 32.66
N THR A 307 23.21 -14.21 32.87
CA THR A 307 23.31 -13.53 34.17
C THR A 307 21.97 -13.52 34.90
N THR A 308 21.99 -13.43 36.24
CA THR A 308 20.76 -13.31 37.05
C THR A 308 19.95 -12.06 36.73
N GLU A 309 20.63 -10.94 36.48
CA GLU A 309 20.00 -9.68 36.05
C GLU A 309 19.34 -9.83 34.69
N GLY A 310 19.99 -10.52 33.74
CA GLY A 310 19.40 -10.79 32.42
C GLY A 310 18.15 -11.66 32.52
N ILE A 311 18.18 -12.71 33.35
CA ILE A 311 16.99 -13.54 33.62
C ILE A 311 15.87 -12.68 34.22
N GLU A 312 16.18 -11.85 35.21
CA GLU A 312 15.20 -11.00 35.88
C GLU A 312 14.55 -10.00 34.91
N LEU A 313 15.34 -9.39 34.02
CA LEU A 313 14.85 -8.47 32.99
C LEU A 313 13.93 -9.17 31.99
N ILE A 314 14.29 -10.37 31.52
CA ILE A 314 13.45 -11.16 30.61
C ILE A 314 12.14 -11.57 31.29
N VAL A 315 12.22 -12.11 32.51
CA VAL A 315 11.03 -12.56 33.25
C VAL A 315 10.12 -11.38 33.58
N SER A 316 10.66 -10.24 34.00
CA SER A 316 9.89 -9.02 34.26
C SER A 316 9.17 -8.56 32.99
N SER A 317 9.88 -8.52 31.87
CA SER A 317 9.29 -8.15 30.57
C SER A 317 8.17 -9.10 30.15
N LEU A 318 8.31 -10.41 30.40
CA LEU A 318 7.27 -11.40 30.11
C LEU A 318 6.04 -11.25 31.03
N ILE A 319 6.24 -10.86 32.29
CA ILE A 319 5.14 -10.56 33.21
C ILE A 319 4.39 -9.30 32.75
N ASP A 320 5.11 -8.22 32.45
CA ASP A 320 4.53 -6.96 31.96
C ASP A 320 3.78 -7.16 30.63
N MET A 321 4.28 -8.06 29.78
CA MET A 321 3.63 -8.46 28.54
C MET A 321 2.47 -9.46 28.73
N GLU A 322 2.11 -9.84 29.95
CA GLU A 322 1.09 -10.87 30.25
C GLU A 322 1.38 -12.22 29.56
N LEU A 323 2.65 -12.49 29.26
CA LEU A 323 3.13 -13.78 28.73
C LEU A 323 3.63 -14.70 29.84
N MET A 324 3.76 -14.19 31.06
CA MET A 324 3.99 -14.95 32.28
C MET A 324 3.12 -14.40 33.42
N HIS A 325 2.47 -15.28 34.18
CA HIS A 325 1.60 -14.89 35.29
C HIS A 325 2.23 -15.25 36.64
N GLY A 326 2.75 -14.25 37.33
CA GLY A 326 3.41 -14.43 38.62
C GLY A 326 4.11 -13.15 39.08
N TYR A 327 5.01 -13.31 40.04
CA TYR A 327 5.87 -12.23 40.53
C TYR A 327 7.27 -12.74 40.81
N ILE A 328 8.25 -11.85 40.72
CA ILE A 328 9.64 -12.13 41.06
C ILE A 328 9.85 -11.81 42.54
N SER A 329 10.37 -12.77 43.31
CA SER A 329 10.85 -12.54 44.67
C SER A 329 12.36 -12.38 44.65
N HIS A 330 12.83 -11.13 44.74
CA HIS A 330 14.27 -10.83 44.73
C HIS A 330 15.00 -11.40 45.94
N SER A 331 14.38 -11.37 47.13
CA SER A 331 14.96 -11.93 48.36
C SER A 331 15.16 -13.44 48.29
N LEU A 332 14.22 -14.15 47.63
CA LEU A 332 14.28 -15.60 47.46
C LEU A 332 14.95 -16.03 46.14
N ARG A 333 15.26 -15.08 45.25
CA ARG A 333 15.72 -15.31 43.88
C ARG A 333 14.87 -16.34 43.13
N LYS A 334 13.54 -16.21 43.24
CA LYS A 334 12.56 -17.15 42.68
C LYS A 334 11.43 -16.42 41.97
N PHE A 335 10.91 -17.04 40.92
CA PHE A 335 9.64 -16.67 40.30
C PHE A 335 8.50 -17.47 40.94
N ALA A 336 7.47 -16.79 41.42
CA ALA A 336 6.31 -17.39 42.07
C ALA A 336 5.05 -17.19 41.20
N LEU A 337 4.27 -18.25 41.05
CA LEU A 337 3.09 -18.29 40.17
C LEU A 337 1.82 -17.85 40.90
N PHE A 338 0.96 -17.08 40.21
CA PHE A 338 -0.42 -16.91 40.64
C PHE A 338 -1.22 -18.16 40.26
N ARG A 339 -1.49 -19.03 41.23
CA ARG A 339 -2.11 -20.35 40.98
C ARG A 339 -3.30 -20.62 41.91
N GLY A 340 -4.45 -20.91 41.34
CA GLY A 340 -5.58 -21.52 42.06
C GLY A 340 -5.36 -23.02 42.31
N LYS A 341 -5.93 -23.59 43.39
CA LYS A 341 -5.68 -24.97 43.86
C LYS A 341 -5.76 -26.05 42.77
N ASN A 342 -6.59 -25.86 41.73
CA ASN A 342 -6.84 -26.87 40.68
C ASN A 342 -6.33 -26.49 39.28
N MET A 343 -5.58 -25.40 39.13
CA MET A 343 -5.06 -24.99 37.82
C MET A 343 -3.73 -25.72 37.52
N PRO A 344 -3.54 -26.30 36.31
CA PRO A 344 -2.25 -26.85 35.89
C PRO A 344 -1.16 -25.77 35.94
N ILE A 345 0.05 -26.14 36.38
CA ILE A 345 1.19 -25.20 36.54
C ILE A 345 1.51 -24.48 35.23
N ALA A 346 1.54 -25.22 34.11
CA ALA A 346 1.82 -24.67 32.79
C ALA A 346 0.80 -23.59 32.40
N THR A 347 -0.49 -23.88 32.52
CA THR A 347 -1.56 -22.94 32.15
C THR A 347 -1.68 -21.77 33.14
N ALA A 348 -1.36 -22.00 34.41
CA ALA A 348 -1.38 -20.97 35.44
C ALA A 348 -0.29 -19.92 35.23
N GLY A 349 0.90 -20.34 34.80
CA GLY A 349 2.06 -19.46 34.63
C GLY A 349 2.32 -18.97 33.22
N TRP A 350 1.96 -19.74 32.20
CA TRP A 350 2.31 -19.48 30.80
C TRP A 350 1.05 -19.59 29.93
N PRO A 351 0.34 -18.49 29.70
CA PRO A 351 -0.82 -18.49 28.80
C PRO A 351 -0.41 -18.82 27.37
N THR A 352 -1.40 -19.20 26.55
CA THR A 352 -1.15 -19.29 25.10
C THR A 352 -0.87 -17.87 24.56
N VAL A 353 0.24 -17.73 23.83
CA VAL A 353 0.75 -16.42 23.38
C VAL A 353 -0.28 -15.62 22.60
N ALA A 354 -0.97 -16.22 21.62
CA ALA A 354 -1.90 -15.49 20.76
C ALA A 354 -3.13 -14.92 21.50
N PRO A 355 -3.85 -15.69 22.34
CA PRO A 355 -4.87 -15.13 23.24
C PRO A 355 -4.34 -14.07 24.19
N ALA A 356 -3.17 -14.30 24.81
CA ALA A 356 -2.56 -13.33 25.72
C ALA A 356 -2.29 -11.99 25.02
N ILE A 357 -1.68 -12.00 23.83
CA ILE A 357 -1.45 -10.78 23.04
C ILE A 357 -2.77 -10.08 22.67
N ARG A 358 -3.80 -10.85 22.33
CA ARG A 358 -5.11 -10.31 21.93
C ARG A 358 -5.84 -9.62 23.08
N ASP A 359 -5.80 -10.21 24.27
CA ASP A 359 -6.65 -9.82 25.40
C ASP A 359 -5.98 -8.76 26.30
N ARG A 360 -4.81 -8.25 25.90
CA ARG A 360 -4.06 -7.19 26.61
C ARG A 360 -4.89 -5.91 26.74
N LYS A 361 -4.99 -5.42 27.97
CA LYS A 361 -5.84 -4.28 28.36
C LYS A 361 -5.27 -2.87 28.08
N TYR A 362 -4.01 -2.76 27.65
CA TYR A 362 -3.32 -1.48 27.45
C TYR A 362 -3.36 -0.93 26.02
N ASP A 363 -3.81 -1.73 25.05
CA ASP A 363 -4.31 -1.14 23.80
C ASP A 363 -5.61 -0.42 24.19
N GLU A 364 -5.79 0.86 23.79
CA GLU A 364 -6.91 1.78 24.13
C GLU A 364 -8.32 1.15 23.93
N ASP A 365 -9.43 1.91 24.02
CA ASP A 365 -10.74 1.45 23.52
C ASP A 365 -10.63 1.13 22.00
N PHE A 366 -10.07 -0.04 21.70
CA PHE A 366 -9.40 -0.35 20.46
C PHE A 366 -10.17 -1.47 19.81
N GLU A 367 -10.97 -1.10 18.81
CA GLU A 367 -11.67 -2.08 18.01
C GLU A 367 -10.66 -2.81 17.11
N MET A 368 -10.11 -3.92 17.62
CA MET A 368 -9.09 -4.74 16.94
C MET A 368 -9.53 -5.26 15.56
N THR A 369 -10.84 -5.19 15.30
CA THR A 369 -11.51 -5.63 14.08
C THR A 369 -11.84 -4.53 13.08
N ALA A 370 -11.67 -3.25 13.46
CA ALA A 370 -11.97 -2.13 12.59
C ALA A 370 -10.90 -1.97 11.50
N VAL A 371 -11.36 -1.86 10.26
CA VAL A 371 -10.51 -1.60 9.08
C VAL A 371 -11.14 -0.41 8.36
N PRO A 372 -10.39 0.67 8.11
CA PRO A 372 -10.87 1.85 7.40
C PRO A 372 -11.74 1.52 6.16
N GLY A 373 -12.96 2.06 6.13
CA GLY A 373 -13.92 1.87 5.04
C GLY A 373 -14.57 0.47 4.97
N TRP A 374 -14.23 -0.45 5.89
CA TRP A 374 -14.82 -1.79 5.93
C TRP A 374 -16.00 -1.82 6.92
N VAL A 375 -17.22 -1.95 6.40
CA VAL A 375 -18.41 -2.22 7.21
C VAL A 375 -18.63 -3.73 7.18
N ARG A 376 -18.64 -4.38 8.35
CA ARG A 376 -19.03 -5.80 8.47
C ARG A 376 -20.54 -5.89 8.30
N SER A 377 -20.97 -6.66 7.30
CA SER A 377 -22.38 -7.02 7.08
C SER A 377 -22.85 -8.05 8.08
#